data_AF-A0A6I6MMJ0-F1
#
_entry.id   AF-A0A6I6MMJ0-F1
#
_cell.length_a   1.000
_cell.length_b   1.000
_cell.length_c   1.000
_cell.angle_alpha   90.00
_cell.angle_beta   90.00
_cell.angle_gamma   90.00
#
_symmetry.space_group_name_H-M   'P 1'
#
loop_
_entity.id
_entity.type
_entity.pdbx_description
1 polymer ?
#
loop_
_entity_poly.entity_id
_entity_poly.type
_entity_poly.pdbx_seq_one_letter_code
_entity_poly.pdbx_strand_id
1 'polypeptide(L)'
;MRMLLSVIAFTTALLSVEARAEDYVFTLPVRIENMRNMESADATCGVEGLRRLPAGAGYTYVPIPLIDGAYNGTLTIRVTLPVGFTRADFPRWACGIIYRWRRPAGASAGYGSGEQNLLYATETGQTVASSVLRTEGAFPR
;
A
#
# COMPACT_ATOMS: atom_id res chain seq x y z
N MET A 1 53.26 -51.98 -10.37
CA MET A 1 51.89 -51.66 -10.82
C MET A 1 51.25 -50.78 -9.74
N ARG A 2 51.28 -49.45 -9.92
CA ARG A 2 50.76 -48.46 -8.98
C ARG A 2 49.33 -48.12 -9.41
N MET A 3 48.34 -48.47 -8.60
CA MET A 3 46.93 -48.13 -8.83
C MET A 3 46.60 -46.90 -7.97
N LEU A 4 46.45 -45.74 -8.60
CA LEU A 4 45.96 -44.52 -7.96
C LEU A 4 44.44 -44.59 -7.87
N LEU A 5 43.89 -44.63 -6.65
CA LEU A 5 42.48 -44.36 -6.40
C LEU A 5 42.26 -42.84 -6.39
N SER A 6 41.55 -42.33 -7.38
CA SER A 6 41.01 -40.97 -7.37
C SER A 6 39.66 -40.97 -6.63
N VAL A 7 39.63 -40.38 -5.44
CA VAL A 7 38.37 -40.10 -4.71
C VAL A 7 37.85 -38.76 -5.20
N ILE A 8 36.73 -38.77 -5.92
CA ILE A 8 36.00 -37.56 -6.32
C ILE A 8 35.07 -37.19 -5.17
N ALA A 9 35.41 -36.13 -4.43
CA ALA A 9 34.53 -35.54 -3.43
C ALA A 9 33.48 -34.67 -4.15
N PHE A 10 32.23 -35.13 -4.20
CA PHE A 10 31.08 -34.31 -4.59
C PHE A 10 30.67 -33.44 -3.39
N THR A 11 31.17 -32.21 -3.33
CA THR A 11 30.64 -31.19 -2.43
C THR A 11 29.35 -30.61 -3.01
N THR A 12 28.21 -31.11 -2.56
CA THR A 12 26.91 -30.45 -2.76
C THR A 12 26.89 -29.14 -1.98
N ALA A 13 27.16 -28.02 -2.66
CA ALA A 13 26.90 -26.70 -2.12
C ALA A 13 25.37 -26.51 -2.01
N LEU A 14 24.83 -26.62 -0.80
CA LEU A 14 23.49 -26.13 -0.48
C LEU A 14 23.55 -24.60 -0.62
N LEU A 15 23.16 -24.09 -1.79
CA LEU A 15 22.81 -22.68 -1.94
C LEU A 15 21.59 -22.44 -1.05
N SER A 16 21.82 -21.84 0.12
CA SER A 16 20.75 -21.25 0.91
C SER A 16 20.06 -20.22 0.03
N VAL A 17 18.91 -20.59 -0.56
CA VAL A 17 17.99 -19.62 -1.14
C VAL A 17 17.51 -18.80 0.04
N GLU A 18 18.17 -17.67 0.30
CA GLU A 18 17.62 -16.64 1.18
C GLU A 18 16.28 -16.26 0.58
N ALA A 19 15.19 -16.74 1.16
CA ALA A 19 13.84 -16.33 0.80
C ALA A 19 13.73 -14.85 1.15
N ARG A 20 14.04 -13.97 0.19
CA ARG A 20 13.92 -12.53 0.36
C ARG A 20 12.46 -12.14 0.28
N ALA A 21 12.05 -11.22 1.14
CA ALA A 21 10.76 -10.57 1.04
C ALA A 21 10.63 -9.91 -0.32
N GLU A 22 9.53 -10.17 -1.03
CA GLU A 22 9.23 -9.51 -2.30
C GLU A 22 8.51 -8.19 -2.05
N ASP A 23 8.99 -7.12 -2.68
CA ASP A 23 8.39 -5.79 -2.56
C ASP A 23 7.48 -5.49 -3.75
N TYR A 24 6.33 -4.88 -3.48
CA TYR A 24 5.54 -4.13 -4.45
C TYR A 24 5.79 -2.64 -4.28
N VAL A 25 6.01 -1.93 -5.37
CA VAL A 25 6.23 -0.48 -5.35
C VAL A 25 5.14 0.19 -6.19
N PHE A 26 4.35 1.05 -5.54
CA PHE A 26 3.27 1.80 -6.15
C PHE A 26 3.69 3.27 -6.28
N THR A 27 3.38 3.85 -7.43
CA THR A 27 3.53 5.29 -7.69
C THR A 27 2.15 5.89 -7.77
N LEU A 28 1.75 6.66 -6.76
CA LEU A 28 0.39 7.16 -6.59
C LEU A 28 0.36 8.67 -6.84
N PRO A 29 -0.20 9.16 -7.96
CA PRO A 29 -0.44 10.59 -8.13
C PRO A 29 -1.59 11.01 -7.21
N VAL A 30 -1.29 11.88 -6.26
CA VAL A 30 -2.23 12.37 -5.25
C VAL A 30 -2.40 13.87 -5.44
N ARG A 31 -3.64 14.28 -5.67
CA ARG A 31 -4.12 15.65 -5.63
C ARG A 31 -5.25 15.68 -4.62
N ILE A 32 -5.16 16.53 -3.61
CA ILE A 32 -6.18 16.78 -2.61
C ILE A 32 -6.39 18.29 -2.54
N GLU A 33 -7.61 18.73 -2.81
CA GLU A 33 -8.00 20.14 -2.77
C GLU A 33 -9.37 20.29 -2.10
N ASN A 34 -9.69 21.51 -1.66
CA ASN A 34 -10.97 21.88 -1.05
C ASN A 34 -11.30 21.13 0.26
N MET A 35 -10.27 20.86 1.07
CA MET A 35 -10.41 20.14 2.34
C MET A 35 -9.99 20.97 3.56
N ARG A 36 -10.55 22.17 3.73
CA ARG A 36 -10.18 23.13 4.79
C ARG A 36 -10.33 22.61 6.23
N ASN A 37 -11.17 21.59 6.42
CA ASN A 37 -11.42 20.97 7.72
C ASN A 37 -10.61 19.67 7.93
N MET A 38 -9.66 19.36 7.04
CA MET A 38 -8.89 18.13 7.12
C MET A 38 -7.88 18.18 8.26
N GLU A 39 -7.86 17.12 9.06
CA GLU A 39 -6.93 16.95 10.18
C GLU A 39 -5.74 16.07 9.78
N SER A 40 -6.00 15.02 9.00
CA SER A 40 -4.95 14.15 8.46
C SER A 40 -5.41 13.42 7.20
N ALA A 41 -4.44 12.97 6.40
CA ALA A 41 -4.68 12.05 5.30
C ALA A 41 -3.52 11.07 5.16
N ASP A 42 -3.84 9.84 4.81
CA ASP A 42 -2.92 8.74 4.60
C ASP A 42 -3.23 8.11 3.23
N ALA A 43 -2.20 7.93 2.41
CA ALA A 43 -2.31 7.07 1.25
C ALA A 43 -2.08 5.63 1.69
N THR A 44 -2.94 4.73 1.26
CA THR A 44 -2.82 3.29 1.52
C THR A 44 -2.69 2.55 0.22
N CYS A 45 -1.78 1.58 0.17
CA CYS A 45 -1.74 0.57 -0.88
C CYS A 45 -1.64 -0.79 -0.25
N GLY A 46 -2.27 -1.77 -0.87
CA GLY A 46 -2.19 -3.16 -0.46
C GLY A 46 -2.37 -4.12 -1.62
N VAL A 47 -2.06 -5.38 -1.32
CA VAL A 47 -2.17 -6.49 -2.25
C VAL A 47 -3.23 -7.48 -1.77
N GLU A 48 -3.97 -8.01 -2.73
CA GLU A 48 -5.08 -8.93 -2.51
C GLU A 48 -4.80 -10.22 -3.26
N GLY A 49 -5.08 -11.34 -2.60
CA GLY A 49 -4.61 -12.62 -3.12
C GLY A 49 -5.30 -13.86 -2.62
N LEU A 50 -4.76 -14.97 -3.10
CA LEU A 50 -5.27 -16.32 -2.90
C LEU A 50 -4.86 -16.89 -1.54
N ARG A 51 -3.78 -16.36 -0.97
CA ARG A 51 -3.28 -16.77 0.34
C ARG A 51 -3.58 -15.71 1.38
N ARG A 52 -3.97 -16.17 2.57
CA ARG A 52 -4.18 -15.29 3.71
C ARG A 52 -2.85 -14.78 4.24
N LEU A 53 -2.71 -13.46 4.34
CA LEU A 53 -1.58 -12.82 5.00
C LEU A 53 -1.79 -12.75 6.52
N PRO A 54 -0.70 -12.69 7.30
CA PRO A 54 -0.76 -12.30 8.70
C PRO A 54 -1.48 -10.97 8.89
N ALA A 55 -2.12 -10.78 10.04
CA ALA A 55 -2.70 -9.49 10.38
C ALA A 55 -1.62 -8.40 10.35
N GLY A 56 -1.89 -7.28 9.67
CA GLY A 56 -0.89 -6.20 9.53
C GLY A 56 -0.03 -6.27 8.27
N ALA A 57 -0.02 -7.39 7.54
CA ALA A 57 0.80 -7.56 6.35
C ALA A 57 0.02 -7.29 5.06
N GLY A 58 0.75 -7.02 3.97
CA GLY A 58 0.17 -6.84 2.63
C GLY A 58 -0.44 -5.48 2.37
N TYR A 59 -0.24 -4.51 3.27
CA TYR A 59 -0.61 -3.12 3.05
C TYR A 59 0.39 -2.18 3.70
N THR A 60 0.37 -0.91 3.29
CA THR A 60 1.23 0.14 3.83
C THR A 60 0.48 1.47 3.81
N TYR A 61 0.59 2.21 4.90
CA TYR A 61 0.08 3.57 5.03
C TYR A 61 1.24 4.56 4.96
N VAL A 62 1.06 5.62 4.17
CA VAL A 62 2.00 6.73 4.06
C VAL A 62 1.26 8.03 4.35
N PRO A 63 1.65 8.77 5.40
CA PRO A 63 1.08 10.08 5.67
C PRO A 63 1.27 11.04 4.49
N ILE A 64 0.21 11.74 4.12
CA ILE A 64 0.22 12.74 3.06
C ILE A 64 0.61 14.08 3.69
N PRO A 65 1.68 14.75 3.24
CA PRO A 65 2.16 15.98 3.86
C PRO A 65 1.29 17.17 3.42
N LEU A 66 0.18 17.35 4.11
CA LEU A 66 -0.79 18.41 3.82
C LEU A 66 -0.21 19.79 4.16
N ILE A 67 -0.47 20.77 3.30
CA ILE A 67 -0.26 22.20 3.55
C ILE A 67 -1.63 22.87 3.42
N ASP A 68 -2.11 23.46 4.52
CA ASP A 68 -3.45 24.08 4.60
C ASP A 68 -4.60 23.17 4.12
N GLY A 69 -4.49 21.87 4.41
CA GLY A 69 -5.49 20.86 4.02
C GLY A 69 -5.45 20.47 2.54
N ALA A 70 -4.39 20.83 1.82
CA ALA A 70 -4.18 20.47 0.42
C ALA A 70 -2.87 19.70 0.20
N TYR A 71 -2.81 18.93 -0.89
CA TYR A 71 -1.60 18.29 -1.37
C TYR A 71 -1.66 18.09 -2.88
N ASN A 72 -0.53 18.26 -3.57
CA ASN A 72 -0.39 17.90 -4.98
C ASN A 72 1.00 17.34 -5.23
N GLY A 73 1.07 16.07 -5.62
CA GLY A 73 2.34 15.40 -5.90
C GLY A 73 2.18 13.91 -6.12
N THR A 74 3.29 13.20 -6.04
CA THR A 74 3.32 11.75 -6.22
C THR A 74 3.92 11.08 -5.00
N LEU A 75 3.24 10.04 -4.50
CA LEU A 75 3.72 9.23 -3.38
C LEU A 75 4.26 7.90 -3.89
N THR A 76 5.38 7.47 -3.33
CA THR A 76 5.92 6.12 -3.54
C THR A 76 5.60 5.28 -2.33
N ILE A 77 4.85 4.20 -2.52
CA ILE A 77 4.42 3.31 -1.44
C ILE A 77 4.99 1.92 -1.70
N ARG A 78 5.74 1.40 -0.73
CA ARG A 78 6.33 0.06 -0.79
C ARG A 78 5.56 -0.87 0.12
N VAL A 79 4.97 -1.92 -0.45
CA VAL A 79 4.32 -3.01 0.29
C VAL A 79 5.22 -4.22 0.24
N THR A 80 5.79 -4.59 1.39
CA THR A 80 6.68 -5.74 1.52
C THR A 80 5.89 -6.98 1.92
N LEU A 81 6.02 -8.05 1.14
CA LEU A 81 5.44 -9.35 1.48
C LEU A 81 6.26 -10.01 2.61
N PRO A 82 5.61 -10.74 3.52
CA PRO A 82 6.33 -11.59 4.45
C PRO A 82 7.13 -12.68 3.71
N VAL A 83 8.20 -13.15 4.34
CA VAL A 83 9.02 -14.26 3.79
C VAL A 83 8.15 -15.49 3.51
N GLY A 84 8.37 -16.13 2.36
CA GLY A 84 7.61 -17.32 1.92
C GLY A 84 6.30 -17.01 1.20
N PHE A 85 6.02 -15.73 0.94
CA PHE A 85 4.98 -15.27 0.04
C PHE A 85 5.60 -14.68 -1.22
N THR A 86 4.93 -14.90 -2.34
CA THR A 86 5.40 -14.46 -3.67
C THR A 86 4.36 -13.60 -4.35
N ARG A 87 4.76 -12.86 -5.39
CA ARG A 87 3.82 -12.05 -6.18
C ARG A 87 2.70 -12.85 -6.82
N ALA A 88 2.95 -14.12 -7.14
CA ALA A 88 1.96 -15.03 -7.70
C ALA A 88 0.79 -15.31 -6.72
N ASP A 89 1.05 -15.20 -5.41
CA ASP A 89 0.04 -15.38 -4.38
C ASP A 89 -0.96 -14.21 -4.33
N PHE A 90 -0.56 -13.02 -4.82
CA PHE A 90 -1.33 -11.77 -4.76
C PHE A 90 -1.42 -11.10 -6.13
N PRO A 91 -2.33 -11.58 -7.01
CA PRO A 91 -2.47 -11.07 -8.37
C PRO A 91 -3.17 -9.71 -8.46
N ARG A 92 -3.70 -9.18 -7.36
CA ARG A 92 -4.46 -7.92 -7.34
C ARG A 92 -3.87 -6.94 -6.34
N TRP A 93 -4.20 -5.68 -6.56
CA TRP A 93 -3.81 -4.58 -5.68
C TRP A 93 -4.89 -3.52 -5.61
N ALA A 94 -4.88 -2.77 -4.53
CA ALA A 94 -5.72 -1.60 -4.34
C ALA A 94 -4.91 -0.50 -3.64
N CYS A 95 -5.06 0.73 -4.13
CA CYS A 95 -4.56 1.93 -3.50
C CYS A 95 -5.69 2.93 -3.30
N GLY A 96 -5.57 3.79 -2.30
CA GLY A 96 -6.56 4.83 -2.04
C GLY A 96 -6.05 5.83 -1.02
N ILE A 97 -6.88 6.83 -0.76
CA ILE A 97 -6.61 7.83 0.27
C ILE A 97 -7.66 7.66 1.35
N ILE A 98 -7.18 7.64 2.58
CA ILE A 98 -8.00 7.69 3.77
C ILE A 98 -7.72 9.02 4.43
N TYR A 99 -8.74 9.75 4.83
CA TYR A 99 -8.57 11.03 5.51
C TYR A 99 -9.48 11.16 6.72
N ARG A 100 -9.10 12.07 7.61
CA ARG A 100 -9.88 12.48 8.79
C ARG A 100 -10.11 13.97 8.71
N TRP A 101 -11.30 14.40 9.07
CA TRP A 101 -11.67 15.81 9.03
C TRP A 101 -12.56 16.16 10.22
N ARG A 102 -12.48 17.41 10.64
CA ARG A 102 -13.29 17.95 11.72
C ARG A 102 -14.66 18.33 11.21
N ARG A 103 -15.70 17.76 11.79
CA ARG A 103 -17.07 18.20 11.49
C ARG A 103 -17.31 19.59 12.05
N PRO A 104 -18.08 20.44 11.36
CA PRO A 104 -18.50 21.73 11.90
C PRO A 104 -19.20 21.63 13.27
N ALA A 105 -19.90 20.52 13.53
CA ALA A 105 -20.54 20.23 14.81
C ALA A 105 -19.56 19.83 15.94
N GLY A 106 -18.25 19.82 15.69
CA GLY A 106 -17.19 19.66 16.70
C GLY A 106 -16.63 18.25 16.89
N ALA A 107 -17.28 17.20 16.37
CA ALA A 107 -16.74 15.84 16.38
C ALA A 107 -15.87 15.58 15.14
N SER A 108 -14.74 14.89 15.25
CA SER A 108 -14.02 14.41 14.06
C SER A 108 -14.81 13.30 13.39
N ALA A 109 -15.01 13.39 12.08
CA ALA A 109 -15.55 12.28 11.32
C ALA A 109 -14.48 11.17 11.21
N GLY A 110 -14.91 9.91 11.28
CA GLY A 110 -14.02 8.75 11.11
C GLY A 110 -13.29 8.75 9.76
N TYR A 111 -12.37 7.80 9.61
CA TYR A 111 -11.61 7.57 8.39
C TYR A 111 -12.51 7.45 7.15
N GLY A 112 -12.23 8.25 6.12
CA GLY A 112 -13.05 8.32 4.91
C GLY A 112 -12.87 7.16 3.94
N SER A 113 -13.93 6.37 3.72
CA SER A 113 -14.26 5.67 2.46
C SER A 113 -15.40 6.41 1.76
N GLY A 114 -15.72 6.12 0.49
CA GLY A 114 -16.61 6.95 -0.37
C GLY A 114 -17.88 7.56 0.24
N GLU A 115 -18.51 6.93 1.23
CA GLU A 115 -19.63 7.48 2.03
C GLU A 115 -19.27 8.78 2.79
N GLN A 116 -18.05 8.89 3.29
CA GLN A 116 -17.53 10.07 3.99
C GLN A 116 -17.24 11.24 3.06
N ASN A 117 -17.07 11.02 1.76
CA ASN A 117 -17.02 12.11 0.78
C ASN A 117 -18.37 12.80 0.68
N LEU A 118 -19.45 12.01 0.66
CA LEU A 118 -20.82 12.53 0.63
C LEU A 118 -21.13 13.29 1.92
N LEU A 119 -20.68 12.75 3.05
CA LEU A 119 -20.86 13.39 4.35
C LEU A 119 -20.08 14.71 4.46
N TYR A 120 -18.83 14.73 3.98
CA TYR A 120 -18.03 15.95 3.89
C TYR A 120 -18.74 17.02 3.05
N ALA A 121 -19.24 16.64 1.87
CA ALA A 121 -19.98 17.56 1.01
C ALA A 121 -21.25 18.11 1.66
N THR A 122 -21.99 17.25 2.34
CA THR A 122 -23.24 17.62 3.01
C THR A 122 -23.00 18.56 4.18
N GLU A 123 -22.00 18.29 5.02
CA GLU A 123 -21.77 19.06 6.24
C GLU A 123 -20.96 20.35 5.99
N THR A 124 -20.11 20.39 4.95
CA THR A 124 -19.21 21.53 4.71
C THR A 124 -19.57 22.38 3.50
N GLY A 125 -20.45 21.87 2.62
CA GLY A 125 -20.76 22.49 1.33
C GLY A 125 -19.62 22.42 0.31
N GLN A 126 -18.60 21.58 0.54
CA GLN A 126 -17.43 21.44 -0.34
C GLN A 126 -17.29 20.01 -0.86
N THR A 127 -16.91 19.84 -2.12
CA THR A 127 -16.57 18.52 -2.65
C THR A 127 -15.08 18.24 -2.47
N VAL A 128 -14.75 17.02 -2.05
CA VAL A 128 -13.37 16.55 -2.06
C VAL A 128 -12.95 16.36 -3.51
N ALA A 129 -11.99 17.16 -3.97
CA ALA A 129 -11.31 16.91 -5.22
C ALA A 129 -10.09 16.04 -4.93
N SER A 130 -10.24 14.73 -5.13
CA SER A 130 -9.14 13.76 -5.00
C SER A 130 -8.88 13.03 -6.31
N SER A 131 -7.60 12.95 -6.73
CA SER A 131 -7.20 12.19 -7.91
C SER A 131 -7.33 10.68 -7.72
N VAL A 132 -7.31 10.17 -6.47
CA VAL A 132 -7.37 8.73 -6.17
C VAL A 132 -8.11 8.48 -4.86
N LEU A 133 -9.43 8.53 -4.90
CA LEU A 133 -10.25 8.03 -3.78
C LEU A 133 -10.05 6.53 -3.59
N ARG A 134 -10.03 5.79 -4.70
CA ARG A 134 -9.67 4.38 -4.77
C ARG A 134 -9.27 4.06 -6.21
N THR A 135 -8.20 3.31 -6.38
CA THR A 135 -7.79 2.71 -7.65
C THR A 135 -7.31 1.30 -7.38
N GLU A 136 -7.67 0.36 -8.23
CA GLU A 136 -7.36 -1.05 -8.05
C GLU A 136 -7.14 -1.71 -9.40
N GLY A 137 -6.44 -2.83 -9.40
CA GLY A 137 -6.11 -3.53 -10.62
C GLY A 137 -5.55 -4.92 -10.37
N ALA A 138 -5.23 -5.59 -11.48
CA ALA A 138 -4.43 -6.80 -11.47
C ALA A 138 -2.97 -6.45 -11.78
N PHE A 139 -2.03 -7.22 -11.24
CA PHE A 139 -0.66 -7.19 -11.74
C PHE A 139 -0.58 -7.85 -13.11
N PRO A 140 0.24 -7.34 -14.04
CA PRO A 140 0.55 -8.04 -15.28
C PRO A 140 1.06 -9.45 -14.95
N ARG A 141 0.58 -10.44 -15.71
CA ARG A 141 1.07 -11.83 -15.63
C ARG A 141 2.33 -12.01 -16.46
#